data_AF-A0A257V429-F1
#
_entry.id   AF-A0A257V429-F1
#
_cell.length_a   1.000
_cell.length_b   1.000
_cell.length_c   1.000
_cell.angle_alpha   90.00
_cell.angle_beta   90.00
_cell.angle_gamma   90.00
#
_symmetry.space_group_name_H-M   'P 1'
#
loop_
_entity.id
_entity.type
_entity.pdbx_description
1 polymer ?
#
loop_
_entity_poly.entity_id
_entity_poly.type
_entity_poly.pdbx_seq_one_letter_code
_entity_poly.pdbx_strand_id
1 'polypeptide(L)' 'MGSSPQDGVVDEYNRVFGHPGLWVVDGSSVPANLGVNPSLTIVAIAEHAMSAIPPKDPASGLRPLPPQARAAER' A
#
# COMPACT_ATOMS: atom_id res chain seq x y z
N MET A 1 3.49 -7.12 7.25
CA MET A 1 4.74 -6.93 6.48
C MET A 1 5.62 -8.17 6.66
N GLY A 2 6.42 -8.53 5.66
CA GLY A 2 7.34 -9.67 5.72
C GLY A 2 8.61 -9.41 4.89
N SER A 3 9.60 -10.28 5.05
CA SER A 3 10.84 -10.22 4.26
C SER A 3 10.69 -10.90 2.89
N SER A 4 9.63 -11.70 2.73
CA SER A 4 9.34 -12.53 1.57
C SER A 4 7.82 -12.78 1.42
N PRO A 5 7.37 -13.34 0.28
CA PRO A 5 5.99 -13.78 0.11
C PRO A 5 5.58 -14.95 1.04
N GLN A 6 6.55 -15.65 1.66
CA GLN A 6 6.29 -16.80 2.54
C GLN A 6 5.90 -16.37 3.96
N ASP A 7 6.32 -15.18 4.39
CA ASP A 7 6.13 -14.64 5.74
C ASP A 7 5.33 -13.32 5.77
N GLY A 8 4.91 -12.80 4.61
CA GLY A 8 4.06 -11.61 4.54
C GLY A 8 3.42 -11.36 3.17
N VAL A 9 2.45 -10.44 3.14
CA VAL A 9 1.76 -10.00 1.91
C VAL A 9 2.47 -8.83 1.24
N VAL A 10 3.06 -7.96 2.06
CA VAL A 10 3.78 -6.75 1.63
C VAL A 10 5.17 -6.68 2.25
N ASP A 11 6.09 -6.02 1.57
CA ASP A 11 7.42 -5.69 2.10
C ASP A 11 7.40 -4.47 3.03
N GLU A 12 8.59 -4.02 3.46
CA GLU A 12 8.78 -2.85 4.36
C GLU A 12 8.32 -1.51 3.77
N TYR A 13 8.12 -1.45 2.45
CA TYR A 13 7.61 -0.27 1.74
C TYR A 13 6.14 -0.45 1.33
N ASN A 14 5.44 -1.40 1.94
CA ASN A 14 4.04 -1.71 1.68
C ASN A 14 3.74 -2.18 0.24
N ARG A 15 4.76 -2.61 -0.52
CA ARG A 15 4.58 -3.15 -1.88
C ARG A 15 4.10 -4.58 -1.79
N VAL A 16 3.06 -4.92 -2.55
CA VAL A 16 2.53 -6.29 -2.57
C VAL A 16 3.48 -7.20 -3.35
N PHE A 17 3.92 -8.28 -2.71
CA PHE A 17 4.77 -9.27 -3.36
C PHE A 17 4.08 -9.88 -4.60
N GLY A 18 4.81 -9.98 -5.71
CA GLY A 18 4.27 -10.54 -6.97
C GLY A 18 3.32 -9.62 -7.74
N HIS A 19 3.00 -8.43 -7.23
CA HIS A 19 2.09 -7.47 -7.87
C HIS A 19 2.75 -6.08 -8.03
N PRO A 20 3.59 -5.88 -9.07
CA PRO A 20 4.22 -4.60 -9.32
C PRO A 20 3.20 -3.47 -9.50
N GLY A 21 3.41 -2.35 -8.81
CA GLY A 21 2.50 -1.21 -8.88
C GLY A 21 1.27 -1.32 -7.96
N LEU A 22 1.23 -2.30 -7.06
CA LEU A 22 0.19 -2.43 -6.04
C LEU A 22 0.78 -2.28 -4.63
N TRP A 23 0.12 -1.48 -3.79
CA TRP A 23 0.47 -1.26 -2.39
C TRP A 23 -0.75 -1.50 -1.50
N VAL A 24 -0.51 -1.95 -0.27
CA VAL A 24 -1.52 -2.01 0.80
C VAL A 24 -1.01 -1.20 1.99
N VAL A 25 -1.71 -0.11 2.29
CA VAL A 25 -1.29 0.87 3.32
C VAL A 25 -2.46 1.11 4.26
N ASP A 26 -2.56 0.26 5.29
CA ASP A 26 -3.65 0.27 6.26
C ASP A 26 -3.24 -0.41 7.58
N GLY A 27 -4.21 -0.64 8.47
CA GLY A 27 -4.01 -1.31 9.74
C GLY A 27 -3.52 -2.77 9.66
N SER A 28 -3.70 -3.46 8.53
CA SER A 28 -3.21 -4.84 8.35
C SER A 28 -1.67 -4.91 8.33
N SER A 29 -1.01 -3.78 8.07
CA SER A 29 0.44 -3.69 8.08
C SER A 29 1.02 -3.61 9.48
N VAL A 30 0.21 -3.31 10.50
CA VAL A 30 0.63 -3.31 11.91
C VAL A 30 0.82 -4.77 12.37
N PRO A 31 2.04 -5.22 12.72
CA PRO A 31 2.37 -6.63 12.86
C PRO A 31 1.76 -7.30 14.09
N ALA A 32 1.35 -6.52 15.09
CA ALA A 32 0.76 -7.01 16.33
C ALA A 32 -0.15 -5.94 16.95
N ASN A 33 -1.03 -6.37 17.87
CA ASN A 33 -1.88 -5.45 18.61
C ASN A 33 -1.03 -4.54 19.51
N LEU A 34 -1.22 -3.22 19.39
CA LEU A 34 -0.49 -2.20 20.14
C LEU A 34 -1.04 -1.96 21.55
N GLY A 35 -2.24 -2.48 21.87
CA GLY A 35 -2.94 -2.21 23.13
C GLY A 35 -3.52 -0.79 23.25
N VAL A 36 -3.36 0.04 22.21
CA VAL A 36 -3.81 1.42 22.11
C VAL A 36 -4.39 1.70 20.72
N ASN A 37 -4.94 2.90 20.52
CA ASN A 37 -5.46 3.32 19.22
C ASN A 37 -4.33 3.33 18.15
N PRO A 38 -4.48 2.60 17.03
CA PRO A 38 -3.43 2.47 16.03
C PRO A 38 -3.35 3.63 15.02
N SER A 39 -4.23 4.64 15.09
CA SER A 39 -4.34 5.68 14.05
C SER A 39 -3.01 6.35 13.68
N LEU A 40 -2.23 6.80 14.67
CA LEU A 40 -0.94 7.46 14.38
C LEU A 40 0.13 6.48 13.89
N THR A 41 0.08 5.21 14.29
CA THR A 41 0.96 4.18 13.74
C THR A 41 0.65 3.92 12.27
N ILE A 42 -0.64 3.87 11.91
CA ILE A 42 -1.07 3.73 10.52
C ILE A 42 -0.62 4.95 9.70
N VAL A 43 -0.75 6.17 10.24
CA VAL A 43 -0.24 7.39 9.58
C VAL A 43 1.27 7.31 9.36
N ALA A 44 2.05 6.94 10.38
CA ALA A 44 3.50 6.85 10.26
C ALA A 44 3.93 5.80 9.20
N ILE A 45 3.28 4.63 9.17
CA ILE A 45 3.52 3.62 8.13
C ILE A 45 3.16 4.15 6.75
N ALA A 46 2.03 4.85 6.63
CA ALA A 46 1.60 5.45 5.37
C ALA A 46 2.59 6.49 4.86
N GLU A 47 3.03 7.41 5.73
CA GLU A 47 4.03 8.41 5.37
C GLU A 47 5.36 7.77 4.96
N HIS A 48 5.80 6.72 5.67
CA HIS A 48 6.99 5.97 5.30
C HIS A 48 6.88 5.35 3.91
N ALA A 49 5.78 4.64 3.61
CA ALA A 49 5.54 4.05 2.30
C ALA A 49 5.49 5.10 1.19
N MET A 50 4.77 6.21 1.42
CA MET A 50 4.64 7.29 0.44
C MET A 50 5.95 8.01 0.17
N SER A 51 6.89 8.05 1.14
CA SER A 51 8.22 8.64 0.95
C SER A 51 9.05 7.93 -0.13
N ALA A 52 8.73 6.66 -0.41
CA ALA A 52 9.37 5.87 -1.47
C ALA A 52 8.67 5.99 -2.84
N ILE A 53 7.50 6.64 -2.91
CA ILE A 53 6.77 6.84 -4.16
C ILE A 53 7.28 8.11 -4.85
N PRO A 54 7.75 8.01 -6.11
CA PRO A 54 8.16 9.19 -6.86
C PRO A 54 7.01 10.18 -7.04
N PRO A 55 7.29 11.49 -7.05
CA PRO A 55 6.29 12.49 -7.37
C PRO A 55 5.61 12.16 -8.70
N LYS A 56 4.29 12.34 -8.75
CA LYS A 56 3.54 12.17 -9.99
C LYS A 56 4.01 13.21 -11.01
N ASP A 57 4.35 12.74 -12.22
CA ASP A 57 4.59 13.61 -13.36
C ASP A 57 3.31 14.40 -13.70
N PRO A 58 3.31 15.74 -13.63
CA PRO A 58 2.17 16.58 -13.98
C PRO A 58 1.68 16.36 -15.41
N ALA A 59 2.58 15.99 -16.34
CA ALA A 59 2.24 15.76 -17.74
C ALA A 59 1.57 14.40 -18.00
N SER A 60 1.65 13.45 -17.06
CA SER A 60 1.16 12.08 -17.24
C SER A 60 -0.38 11.93 -17.29
N GLY A 61 -1.13 13.01 -17.02
CA GLY A 61 -2.59 13.00 -17.02
C GLY A 61 -3.21 12.00 -16.03
N LEU A 62 -4.52 11.77 -16.15
CA LEU A 62 -5.17 10.63 -15.51
C LEU A 62 -5.14 9.46 -16.50
N ARG A 63 -4.51 8.35 -16.10
CA ARG A 63 -4.63 7.10 -16.85
C ARG A 63 -6.00 6.49 -16.55
N PRO A 64 -6.79 6.11 -17.56
CA PRO A 64 -8.02 5.38 -17.34
C PRO A 64 -7.74 4.10 -16.56
N LEU A 65 -8.60 3.77 -15.58
CA LEU A 65 -8.50 2.49 -14.91
C LEU A 65 -8.66 1.36 -15.94
N PRO A 66 -7.80 0.33 -15.90
CA PRO A 66 -7.98 -0.82 -16.75
C PRO A 66 -9.33 -1.47 -16.43
N PRO A 67 -9.99 -2.14 -17.41
CA PRO A 67 -11.34 -2.66 -17.24
C PRO A 67 -11.53 -3.50 -15.96
N GLN A 68 -10.55 -4.33 -15.61
CA GLN A 68 -10.55 -5.16 -14.41
C GLN A 68 -10.51 -4.39 -13.08
N ALA A 69 -10.09 -3.13 -13.10
CA ALA A 69 -10.02 -2.27 -11.91
C ALA A 69 -11.21 -1.30 -11.82
N ARG A 70 -12.14 -1.33 -12.78
CA ARG A 70 -13.37 -0.53 -12.73
C ARG A 70 -14.35 -1.22 -11.78
N ALA A 71 -15.14 -0.42 -11.06
CA ALA A 71 -16.23 -0.96 -10.26
C ALA A 71 -17.14 -1.80 -11.17
N ALA A 72 -17.52 -2.99 -10.72
CA ALA A 72 -18.50 -3.80 -11.44
C ALA A 72 -19.80 -2.99 -11.56
N GLU A 73 -20.26 -2.77 -12.79
CA GLU A 73 -21.59 -2.22 -13.05
C GLU A 73 -22.60 -3.20 -12.43
N ARG A 74 -23.45 -2.69 -11.52
CA ARG A 74 -24.46 -3.47 -10.79
C ARG A 74 -25.62 -3.86 -11.69
#